data_AF-A0A9W9NQZ5-F1
#
_entry.id   AF-A0A9W9NQZ5-F1
#
_cell.length_a   1.000
_cell.length_b   1.000
_cell.length_c   1.000
_cell.angle_alpha   90.00
_cell.angle_beta   90.00
_cell.angle_gamma   90.00
#
_symmetry.space_group_name_H-M   'P 1'
#
loop_
_entity.id
_entity.type
_entity.pdbx_description
1 polymer ?
#
loop_
_entity_poly.entity_id
_entity_poly.type
_entity_poly.pdbx_seq_one_letter_code
_entity_poly.pdbx_strand_id
1 'polypeptide(L)'
;MAEMGVEPAGTEPPLPSPAATNNFTENTLFTEAWKHRPPYDPKTPEEFGSVKWRAQCQCGKVSYLVKRDQPLNVKICHCESCQRMHGAPFQLAAIFHKEDLAFTPEAGT
;
A
#
# COMPACT_ATOMS: atom_id res chain seq x y z
N MET A 1 29.59 -21.15 -15.16
CA MET A 1 29.54 -21.43 -16.60
C MET A 1 28.29 -22.26 -16.88
N ALA A 2 27.19 -21.59 -17.16
CA ALA A 2 26.04 -22.21 -17.82
C ALA A 2 25.64 -21.21 -18.91
N GLU A 3 25.69 -21.67 -20.15
CA GLU A 3 25.62 -20.85 -21.34
C GLU A 3 24.27 -20.14 -21.46
N MET A 4 24.38 -18.82 -21.57
CA MET A 4 23.38 -17.84 -21.95
C MET A 4 22.98 -18.02 -23.42
N GLY A 5 21.88 -18.74 -23.67
CA GLY A 5 21.19 -18.73 -24.95
C GLY A 5 20.08 -17.68 -24.96
N VAL A 6 20.39 -16.49 -25.48
CA VAL A 6 19.39 -15.47 -25.83
C VAL A 6 19.41 -15.33 -27.36
N GLU A 7 18.26 -15.52 -28.00
CA GLU A 7 18.02 -15.09 -29.39
C GLU A 7 16.67 -14.33 -29.43
N PRO A 8 16.53 -13.29 -30.26
CA PRO A 8 15.83 -12.08 -29.86
C PRO A 8 14.53 -11.82 -30.61
N ALA A 9 13.53 -11.24 -29.93
CA ALA A 9 12.76 -10.08 -30.40
C ALA A 9 11.64 -9.73 -29.41
N GLY A 10 11.64 -8.48 -28.94
CA GLY A 10 10.46 -7.84 -28.35
C GLY A 10 10.65 -7.35 -26.93
N THR A 11 11.18 -6.12 -26.82
CA THR A 11 11.00 -5.13 -25.72
C THR A 11 10.41 -5.68 -24.40
N GLU A 12 11.32 -5.92 -23.45
CA GLU A 12 11.19 -6.17 -22.00
C GLU A 12 9.79 -6.56 -21.44
N PRO A 13 9.66 -7.71 -20.74
CA PRO A 13 8.42 -8.07 -20.08
C PRO A 13 8.07 -7.04 -18.99
N PRO A 14 6.80 -6.61 -18.90
CA PRO A 14 6.38 -5.64 -17.90
C PRO A 14 6.72 -6.17 -16.51
N LEU A 15 7.25 -5.29 -15.65
CA LEU A 15 7.58 -5.60 -14.27
C LEU A 15 6.40 -6.35 -13.61
N PRO A 16 6.65 -7.44 -12.85
CA PRO A 16 5.59 -8.21 -12.24
C PRO A 16 4.74 -7.32 -11.34
N SER A 17 3.47 -7.17 -11.72
CA SER A 17 2.43 -6.44 -11.00
C SER A 17 2.40 -6.87 -9.53
N PRO A 18 2.33 -5.94 -8.56
CA PRO A 18 2.47 -6.30 -7.16
C PRO A 18 1.19 -7.01 -6.68
N ALA A 19 1.42 -8.17 -6.08
CA ALA A 19 0.45 -9.08 -5.46
C ALA A 19 -0.38 -9.94 -6.42
N ALA A 20 0.05 -11.20 -6.58
CA ALA A 20 -0.80 -12.30 -7.02
C ALA A 20 -1.97 -12.46 -6.03
N THR A 21 -3.02 -11.67 -6.22
CA THR A 21 -4.34 -11.93 -5.65
C THR A 21 -5.07 -12.86 -6.62
N ASN A 22 -5.91 -13.77 -6.12
CA ASN A 22 -6.70 -14.71 -6.94
C ASN A 22 -7.81 -14.02 -7.78
N ASN A 23 -7.65 -12.74 -8.08
CA ASN A 23 -8.60 -11.96 -8.86
C ASN A 23 -8.04 -11.75 -10.27
N PHE A 24 -8.92 -11.78 -11.28
CA PHE A 24 -8.56 -11.41 -12.64
C PHE A 24 -7.94 -10.00 -12.65
N THR A 25 -6.89 -9.81 -13.45
CA THR A 25 -6.25 -8.51 -13.65
C THR A 25 -7.27 -7.53 -14.22
N GLU A 26 -7.95 -6.80 -13.34
CA GLU A 26 -8.67 -5.61 -13.74
C GLU A 26 -7.64 -4.65 -14.35
N ASN A 27 -7.96 -4.07 -15.50
CA ASN A 27 -7.10 -3.10 -16.16
C ASN A 27 -7.19 -1.75 -15.42
N THR A 28 -6.85 -1.76 -14.13
CA THR A 28 -7.08 -0.69 -13.14
C THR A 28 -6.33 0.60 -13.47
N LEU A 29 -5.28 0.48 -14.29
CA LEU A 29 -4.45 1.59 -14.71
C LEU A 29 -5.11 2.43 -15.82
N PHE A 30 -5.85 1.80 -16.74
CA PHE A 30 -6.47 2.52 -17.86
C PHE A 30 -7.70 3.33 -17.42
N THR A 31 -8.44 2.83 -16.42
CA THR A 31 -9.70 3.45 -15.95
C THR A 31 -9.58 4.16 -14.61
N GLU A 32 -8.37 4.21 -14.03
CA GLU A 32 -8.10 4.75 -12.69
C GLU A 32 -9.02 4.19 -11.58
N ALA A 33 -9.59 3.00 -11.77
CA ALA A 33 -10.55 2.38 -10.85
C ALA A 33 -9.98 2.11 -9.45
N TRP A 34 -8.67 2.24 -9.26
CA TRP A 34 -8.03 2.16 -7.95
C TRP A 34 -8.33 3.38 -7.06
N LYS A 35 -8.60 4.56 -7.65
CA LYS A 35 -8.92 5.79 -6.90
C LYS A 35 -10.26 5.68 -6.17
N HIS A 36 -11.17 4.87 -6.69
CA HIS A 36 -12.51 4.64 -6.15
C HIS A 36 -12.57 3.41 -5.24
N ARG A 37 -11.43 2.93 -4.76
CA ARG A 37 -11.34 1.81 -3.84
C ARG A 37 -10.68 2.23 -2.54
N PRO A 38 -11.07 1.64 -1.40
CA PRO A 38 -10.36 1.84 -0.15
C PRO A 38 -8.87 1.52 -0.31
N PRO A 39 -7.97 2.28 0.34
CA PRO A 39 -8.22 3.44 1.22
C PRO A 39 -8.28 4.79 0.49
N TYR A 40 -8.28 4.80 -0.85
CA TYR A 40 -8.21 6.00 -1.69
C TYR A 40 -9.56 6.63 -1.99
N ASP A 41 -10.65 5.86 -1.83
CA ASP A 41 -12.02 6.34 -1.93
C ASP A 41 -12.28 7.40 -0.84
N PRO A 42 -12.51 8.67 -1.20
CA PRO A 42 -12.71 9.74 -0.23
C PRO A 42 -14.07 9.55 0.45
N LYS A 43 -14.05 9.22 1.75
CA LYS A 43 -15.26 9.10 2.56
C LYS A 43 -15.42 10.29 3.48
N THR A 44 -16.65 10.76 3.65
CA THR A 44 -16.96 11.68 4.74
C THR A 44 -16.72 10.99 6.09
N PRO A 45 -16.42 11.73 7.17
CA PRO A 45 -16.27 11.15 8.50
C PRO A 45 -17.46 10.30 8.93
N GLU A 46 -18.68 10.70 8.56
CA GLU A 46 -19.92 10.00 8.84
C GLU A 46 -19.99 8.64 8.11
N GLU A 47 -19.59 8.59 6.84
CA GLU A 47 -19.56 7.36 6.04
C GLU A 47 -18.43 6.40 6.45
N PHE A 48 -17.31 6.93 6.92
CA PHE A 48 -16.18 6.12 7.37
C PHE A 48 -16.49 5.42 8.70
N GLY A 49 -17.27 6.07 9.56
CA GLY A 49 -17.70 5.56 10.86
C GLY A 49 -16.80 5.99 12.02
N SER A 50 -16.89 5.27 13.15
CA SER A 50 -16.17 5.63 14.37
C SER A 50 -14.66 5.49 14.20
N VAL A 51 -13.95 6.63 14.17
CA VAL A 51 -12.48 6.70 14.13
C VAL A 51 -11.90 6.27 15.47
N LYS A 52 -10.96 5.34 15.44
CA LYS A 52 -10.17 4.90 16.61
C LYS A 52 -8.79 5.55 16.65
N TRP A 53 -8.16 5.68 15.49
CA TRP A 53 -6.83 6.27 15.38
C TRP A 53 -6.76 7.33 14.30
N ARG A 54 -5.96 8.37 14.56
CA ARG A 54 -5.57 9.41 13.60
C ARG A 54 -4.06 9.36 13.46
N ALA A 55 -3.56 9.35 12.23
CA ALA A 55 -2.13 9.28 11.98
C ALA A 55 -1.74 10.12 10.76
N GLN A 56 -0.47 10.50 10.72
CA GLN A 56 0.11 11.29 9.65
C GLN A 56 1.55 10.85 9.35
N CYS A 57 2.04 11.15 8.13
CA CYS A 57 3.47 11.07 7.88
C CYS A 57 4.22 12.07 8.76
N GLN A 58 5.51 11.80 9.01
CA GLN A 58 6.42 12.76 9.66
C GLN A 58 6.41 14.13 8.95
N CYS A 59 6.15 14.13 7.64
CA CYS A 59 6.08 15.31 6.79
C CYS A 59 4.77 16.12 6.85
N GLY A 60 3.71 15.63 7.52
CA GLY A 60 2.37 16.22 7.52
C GLY A 60 1.57 16.12 6.20
N LYS A 61 2.22 15.89 5.06
CA LYS A 61 1.58 15.83 3.72
C LYS A 61 0.59 14.67 3.53
N VAL A 62 0.65 13.65 4.38
CA VAL A 62 -0.24 12.48 4.32
C VAL A 62 -0.89 12.31 5.68
N SER A 63 -2.21 12.28 5.72
CA SER A 63 -3.01 12.02 6.91
C SER A 63 -4.05 10.94 6.62
N TYR A 64 -4.33 10.11 7.61
CA TYR A 64 -5.30 9.02 7.47
C TYR A 64 -5.96 8.67 8.81
N LEU A 65 -7.13 8.05 8.69
CA LEU A 65 -7.96 7.59 9.79
C LEU A 65 -7.99 6.07 9.80
N VAL A 66 -8.07 5.49 11.00
CA VAL A 66 -8.27 4.06 11.20
C VAL A 66 -9.51 3.85 12.06
N LYS A 67 -10.48 3.06 11.59
CA LYS A 67 -11.71 2.76 12.37
C LYS A 67 -11.61 1.50 13.23
N ARG A 68 -10.61 0.65 12.97
CA ARG A 68 -10.37 -0.58 13.73
C ARG A 68 -9.45 -0.29 14.93
N ASP A 69 -9.83 -0.83 16.09
CA ASP A 69 -9.06 -0.63 17.33
C ASP A 69 -7.71 -1.37 17.33
N GLN A 70 -7.69 -2.63 16.86
CA GLN A 70 -6.49 -3.47 16.87
C GLN A 70 -6.13 -3.95 15.45
N PRO A 71 -4.84 -4.04 15.06
CA PRO A 71 -4.48 -4.60 13.76
C PRO A 71 -4.83 -6.08 13.64
N LEU A 72 -4.99 -6.57 12.41
CA LEU A 72 -5.13 -8.00 12.10
C LEU A 72 -3.86 -8.77 12.46
N ASN A 73 -2.72 -8.12 12.27
CA ASN A 73 -1.41 -8.68 12.57
C ASN A 73 -0.38 -7.56 12.69
N VAL A 74 0.75 -7.88 13.31
CA VAL A 74 1.94 -7.03 13.30
C VAL A 74 3.10 -7.86 12.79
N LYS A 75 3.77 -7.36 11.77
CA LYS A 75 4.89 -8.05 11.11
C LYS A 75 6.19 -7.31 11.34
N ILE A 76 7.23 -8.09 11.65
CA ILE A 76 8.61 -7.62 11.70
C ILE A 76 9.33 -8.20 10.48
N CYS A 77 9.92 -7.32 9.67
CA CYS A 77 10.76 -7.72 8.55
C CYS A 77 12.19 -7.24 8.77
N HIS A 78 13.15 -8.17 8.71
CA HIS A 78 14.58 -7.92 8.91
C HIS A 78 15.39 -8.16 7.62
N CYS A 79 14.75 -8.24 6.46
CA CYS A 79 15.47 -8.40 5.21
C CYS A 79 16.26 -7.13 4.88
N GLU A 80 17.32 -7.30 4.11
CA GLU A 80 18.26 -6.22 3.76
C GLU A 80 17.57 -5.04 3.05
N SER A 81 16.57 -5.32 2.20
CA SER A 81 15.79 -4.30 1.51
C SER A 81 14.96 -3.46 2.49
N CYS A 82 14.32 -4.09 3.47
CA CYS A 82 13.57 -3.38 4.51
C CYS A 82 14.49 -2.57 5.42
N GLN A 83 15.68 -3.11 5.75
CA GLN A 83 16.67 -2.38 6.53
C GLN A 83 17.10 -1.08 5.84
N ARG A 84 17.41 -1.15 4.54
CA ARG A 84 17.78 0.03 3.75
C ARG A 84 16.64 1.03 3.59
N MET A 85 15.44 0.57 3.25
CA MET A 85 14.29 1.43 3.02
C MET A 85 13.89 2.23 4.27
N HIS A 86 13.95 1.59 5.44
CA HIS A 86 13.53 2.20 6.69
C HIS A 86 14.68 2.81 7.50
N GLY A 87 15.94 2.58 7.12
CA GLY A 87 17.10 3.04 7.88
C GLY A 87 17.16 2.47 9.30
N ALA A 88 16.63 1.27 9.50
CA ALA A 88 16.46 0.63 10.80
C ALA A 88 16.86 -0.86 10.74
N PRO A 89 17.20 -1.51 11.88
CA PRO A 89 17.55 -2.94 11.88
C PRO A 89 16.43 -3.87 11.40
N PHE A 90 15.18 -3.40 11.49
CA PHE A 90 14.00 -4.06 10.99
C PHE A 90 12.87 -3.05 10.76
N GLN A 91 11.91 -3.44 9.93
CA GLN A 91 10.63 -2.76 9.75
C GLN A 91 9.58 -3.39 10.67
N LEU A 92 8.72 -2.57 11.28
CA LEU A 92 7.53 -2.98 12.01
C LEU A 92 6.30 -2.44 11.27
N ALA A 93 5.36 -3.32 10.89
CA ALA A 93 4.15 -2.93 10.17
C ALA A 93 2.91 -3.56 10.80
N ALA A 94 1.93 -2.73 11.10
CA ALA A 94 0.60 -3.14 11.52
C ALA A 94 -0.29 -3.34 10.27
N ILE A 95 -0.98 -4.48 10.21
CA ILE A 95 -1.78 -4.88 9.04
C ILE A 95 -3.26 -4.63 9.34
N PHE A 96 -3.93 -3.89 8.47
CA PHE A 96 -5.36 -3.59 8.52
C PHE A 96 -6.03 -3.95 7.20
N HIS A 97 -7.35 -4.15 7.20
CA HIS A 97 -8.11 -4.19 5.96
C HIS A 97 -8.11 -2.80 5.32
N LYS A 98 -8.17 -2.74 3.98
CA LYS A 98 -8.15 -1.46 3.26
C LYS A 98 -9.37 -0.60 3.62
N GLU A 99 -10.49 -1.25 3.90
CA GLU A 99 -11.77 -0.65 4.28
C GLU A 99 -11.74 -0.04 5.69
N ASP A 100 -10.74 -0.40 6.50
CA ASP A 100 -10.53 0.15 7.84
C ASP A 100 -9.69 1.42 7.84
N LEU A 101 -9.25 1.88 6.66
CA LEU A 101 -8.39 3.03 6.43
C LEU A 101 -9.06 4.01 5.45
N ALA A 102 -8.90 5.30 5.71
CA ALA A 102 -9.26 6.36 4.76
C ALA A 102 -8.22 7.46 4.81
N PHE A 103 -7.71 7.87 3.64
CA PHE A 103 -6.91 9.09 3.54
C PHE A 103 -7.80 10.31 3.72
N THR A 104 -7.31 11.29 4.47
CA THR A 104 -8.01 12.57 4.65
C THR A 104 -7.32 13.64 3.82
N PRO A 105 -8.08 14.52 3.15
CA PRO A 105 -7.55 15.77 2.65
C PRO A 105 -6.95 16.56 3.83
N GLU A 106 -5.62 16.75 3.78
CA GLU A 106 -4.72 17.63 4.56
C GLU A 106 -4.64 17.67 6.11
N ALA A 107 -3.39 17.73 6.60
CA ALA A 107 -2.96 18.48 7.79
C ALA A 107 -1.59 19.12 7.50
N GLY A 108 -1.50 19.92 6.44
CA GLY A 108 -0.32 20.75 6.15
C GLY A 108 -0.55 22.16 6.66
N THR A 109 0.04 22.49 7.82
CA THR A 109 0.25 23.88 8.25
C THR A 109 1.32 24.54 7.40
#